data_AF-A0A8H5FMI6-F1
#
_entry.id   AF-A0A8H5FMI6-F1
#
_cell.length_a   1.000
_cell.length_b   1.000
_cell.length_c   1.000
_cell.angle_alpha   90.00
_cell.angle_beta   90.00
_cell.angle_gamma   90.00
#
_symmetry.space_group_name_H-M   'P 1'
#
loop_
_entity.id
_entity.type
_entity.pdbx_description
1 polymer ?
#
loop_
_entity_poly.entity_id
_entity_poly.type
_entity_poly.pdbx_seq_one_letter_code
_entity_poly.pdbx_strand_id
1 'polypeptide(L)'
;MVFVHRLQDPSDAQIEEITQLLLRAHDGLIVPRMMSDSKKDVEEKWHHSGTLIGALEGRIWVIFDPSYSGPESPAQLRGEITGVPIVAVVIAFGPGGMPMASEAQRALGREYIDSLSSETKSWQNETFYPLVGKMMEESGGQQKASN
;
A
#
# COMPACT_ATOMS: atom_id res chain seq x y z
N MET A 1 -25.67 -3.03 1.98
CA MET A 1 -24.88 -2.83 0.74
C MET A 1 -23.51 -2.34 1.16
N VAL A 2 -22.43 -2.93 0.67
CA VAL A 2 -21.07 -2.50 1.00
C VAL A 2 -20.58 -1.62 -0.14
N PHE A 3 -20.04 -0.46 0.19
CA PHE A 3 -19.47 0.47 -0.79
C PHE A 3 -17.96 0.55 -0.63
N VAL A 4 -17.26 0.58 -1.77
CA VAL A 4 -15.83 0.81 -1.82
C VAL A 4 -15.60 2.27 -2.18
N HIS A 5 -14.79 2.96 -1.38
CA HIS A 5 -14.52 4.39 -1.53
C HIS A 5 -13.06 4.60 -1.87
N ARG A 6 -12.80 5.39 -2.91
CA ARG A 6 -11.44 5.90 -3.12
C ARG A 6 -11.18 6.99 -2.08
N LEU A 7 -10.14 6.79 -1.29
CA LEU A 7 -9.69 7.76 -0.29
C LEU A 7 -8.68 8.71 -0.95
N GLN A 8 -9.04 9.97 -1.06
CA GLN A 8 -8.16 11.04 -1.52
C GLN A 8 -7.66 11.82 -0.31
N ASP A 9 -6.40 12.26 -0.36
CA ASP A 9 -5.78 13.12 0.65
C ASP A 9 -6.10 12.67 2.10
N PRO A 10 -5.81 11.40 2.46
CA PRO A 10 -6.09 10.89 3.80
C PRO A 10 -5.39 11.72 4.88
N SER A 11 -6.07 11.95 5.99
CA SER A 11 -5.46 12.55 7.19
C SER A 11 -4.47 11.60 7.86
N ASP A 12 -3.55 12.14 8.67
CA ASP A 12 -2.58 11.34 9.43
C ASP A 12 -3.26 10.26 10.28
N ALA A 13 -4.42 10.56 10.87
CA ALA A 13 -5.20 9.59 11.64
C ALA A 13 -5.72 8.42 10.79
N GLN A 14 -6.10 8.68 9.53
CA GLN A 14 -6.53 7.63 8.59
C GLN A 14 -5.33 6.81 8.09
N ILE A 15 -4.17 7.45 7.87
CA ILE A 15 -2.92 6.74 7.54
C ILE A 15 -2.56 5.76 8.66
N GLU A 16 -2.64 6.21 9.91
CA GLU A 16 -2.36 5.38 11.09
C GLU A 16 -3.37 4.23 11.21
N GLU A 17 -4.67 4.52 11.09
CA GLU A 17 -5.72 3.50 11.15
C GLU A 17 -5.52 2.41 10.08
N ILE A 18 -5.21 2.81 8.84
CA ILE A 18 -4.92 1.90 7.73
C ILE A 18 -3.67 1.07 8.02
N THR A 19 -2.61 1.68 8.52
CA THR A 19 -1.34 1.01 8.86
C THR A 19 -1.57 -0.07 9.92
N GLN A 20 -2.31 0.27 10.99
CA GLN A 20 -2.66 -0.69 12.04
C GLN A 20 -3.58 -1.80 11.54
N LEU A 21 -4.48 -1.50 10.61
CA LEU A 21 -5.33 -2.51 9.98
C LEU A 21 -4.49 -3.49 9.14
N LEU A 22 -3.54 -3.00 8.34
CA LEU A 22 -2.64 -3.83 7.54
C LEU A 22 -1.76 -4.72 8.42
N LEU A 23 -1.19 -4.18 9.51
CA LEU A 23 -0.40 -4.95 10.47
C LEU A 23 -1.19 -6.13 11.06
N ARG A 24 -2.44 -5.90 11.46
CA ARG A 24 -3.31 -6.98 11.97
C ARG A 24 -3.67 -7.99 10.88
N ALA A 25 -4.02 -7.51 9.69
CA ALA A 25 -4.45 -8.37 8.58
C ALA A 25 -3.32 -9.25 8.03
N HIS A 26 -2.08 -8.77 8.13
CA HIS A 26 -0.90 -9.44 7.61
C HIS A 26 -0.06 -10.14 8.67
N ASP A 27 -0.50 -10.15 9.93
CA ASP A 27 0.22 -10.86 10.97
C ASP A 27 0.35 -12.36 10.63
N GLY A 28 1.57 -12.87 10.77
CA GLY A 28 1.89 -14.25 10.42
C GLY A 28 2.19 -14.53 8.95
N LEU A 29 1.95 -13.59 8.02
CA LEU A 29 2.24 -13.81 6.60
C LEU A 29 3.74 -13.80 6.31
N ILE A 30 4.17 -14.66 5.38
CA ILE A 30 5.58 -14.84 5.05
C ILE A 30 6.18 -13.63 4.32
N VAL A 31 5.43 -13.03 3.39
CA VAL A 31 5.93 -11.91 2.56
C VAL A 31 6.26 -10.69 3.41
N PRO A 32 5.37 -10.16 4.28
CA PRO A 32 5.71 -9.06 5.18
C PRO A 32 6.95 -9.33 6.03
N ARG A 33 7.09 -10.55 6.57
CA ARG A 33 8.28 -10.95 7.35
C ARG A 33 9.56 -10.91 6.52
N MET A 34 9.53 -11.44 5.29
CA MET A 34 10.68 -11.38 4.39
C MET A 34 11.03 -9.94 4.01
N MET A 35 10.02 -9.09 3.82
CA MET A 35 10.22 -7.67 3.49
C MET A 35 10.72 -6.83 4.68
N SER A 36 10.78 -7.37 5.90
CA SER A 36 11.02 -6.60 7.13
C SER A 36 12.10 -7.18 8.06
N ASP A 37 13.03 -8.00 7.56
CA ASP A 37 13.98 -8.75 8.40
C ASP A 37 13.29 -9.61 9.48
N SER A 38 12.01 -9.94 9.32
CA SER A 38 11.15 -10.52 10.36
C SER A 38 11.06 -9.69 11.65
N LYS A 39 11.30 -8.38 11.57
CA LYS A 39 11.22 -7.44 12.70
C LYS A 39 9.92 -6.66 12.64
N LYS A 40 9.17 -6.67 13.74
CA LYS A 40 7.85 -6.03 13.81
C LYS A 40 7.89 -4.52 13.62
N ASP A 41 8.90 -3.83 14.14
CA ASP A 41 9.06 -2.39 13.95
C ASP A 41 9.40 -2.01 12.50
N VAL A 42 10.07 -2.91 11.75
CA VAL A 42 10.35 -2.72 10.32
C VAL A 42 9.12 -3.03 9.48
N GLU A 43 8.31 -4.02 9.89
CA GLU A 43 7.02 -4.35 9.26
C GLU A 43 6.04 -3.18 9.36
N GLU A 44 6.00 -2.50 10.52
CA GLU A 44 5.23 -1.27 10.72
C GLU A 44 5.70 -0.15 9.79
N LYS A 45 7.01 0.11 9.71
CA LYS A 45 7.57 1.10 8.76
C LYS A 45 7.27 0.75 7.30
N TRP A 46 7.28 -0.55 6.96
CA TRP A 46 6.94 -1.02 5.62
C TRP A 46 5.47 -0.75 5.28
N HIS A 47 4.54 -1.06 6.19
CA HIS A 47 3.12 -0.76 6.00
C HIS A 47 2.83 0.74 5.99
N HIS A 48 3.43 1.49 6.90
CA HIS A 48 3.27 2.94 6.98
C HIS A 48 3.74 3.62 5.69
N SER A 49 4.94 3.28 5.20
CA SER A 49 5.46 3.80 3.93
C SER A 49 4.60 3.39 2.72
N GLY A 50 4.14 2.15 2.66
CA GLY A 50 3.21 1.68 1.63
C GLY A 50 1.91 2.48 1.60
N THR A 51 1.37 2.81 2.78
CA THR A 51 0.17 3.65 2.93
C THR A 51 0.43 5.08 2.46
N LEU A 52 1.54 5.70 2.85
CA LEU A 52 1.90 7.05 2.39
C LEU A 52 2.09 7.12 0.86
N ILE A 53 2.73 6.12 0.27
CA ILE A 53 2.92 6.02 -1.19
C ILE A 53 1.57 5.81 -1.89
N GLY A 54 0.71 4.96 -1.33
CA GLY A 54 -0.65 4.79 -1.81
C GLY A 54 -1.44 6.10 -1.78
N ALA A 55 -1.31 6.88 -0.70
CA ALA A 55 -1.96 8.17 -0.54
C ALA A 55 -1.47 9.20 -1.56
N LEU A 56 -0.15 9.32 -1.75
CA LEU A 56 0.48 10.19 -2.73
C LEU A 56 -0.07 9.96 -4.15
N GLU A 57 -0.32 8.71 -4.51
CA GLU A 57 -0.81 8.32 -5.84
C GLU A 57 -2.35 8.29 -5.92
N GLY A 58 -3.06 8.55 -4.82
CA GLY A 58 -4.50 8.37 -4.70
C GLY A 58 -4.93 6.93 -5.01
N ARG A 59 -4.16 5.94 -4.57
CA ARG A 59 -4.32 4.50 -4.85
C ARG A 59 -4.79 3.72 -3.63
N ILE A 60 -5.55 4.38 -2.74
CA ILE A 60 -6.15 3.77 -1.56
C ILE A 60 -7.66 3.68 -1.79
N TRP A 61 -8.19 2.48 -1.60
CA TRP A 61 -9.62 2.22 -1.54
C TRP A 61 -9.96 1.63 -0.18
N VAL A 62 -11.00 2.14 0.46
CA VAL A 62 -11.44 1.73 1.79
C VAL A 62 -12.90 1.30 1.77
N ILE A 63 -13.24 0.42 2.71
CA ILE A 63 -14.61 0.10 3.08
C ILE A 63 -14.79 0.58 4.52
N PHE A 64 -15.79 1.43 4.76
CA PHE A 64 -16.17 1.84 6.11
C PHE A 64 -17.16 0.86 6.72
N ASP A 65 -17.24 0.86 8.05
CA ASP A 65 -18.24 0.07 8.77
C ASP A 65 -19.66 0.37 8.25
N PRO A 66 -20.42 -0.64 7.80
CA PRO A 66 -21.76 -0.45 7.22
C PRO A 66 -22.82 0.02 8.22
N SER A 67 -22.53 0.00 9.52
CA SER A 67 -23.37 0.65 10.54
C SER A 67 -23.33 2.18 10.47
N TYR A 68 -22.38 2.75 9.72
CA TYR A 68 -22.31 4.17 9.44
C TYR A 68 -23.41 4.61 8.45
N SER A 69 -24.21 5.59 8.85
CA SER A 69 -25.35 6.14 8.11
C SER A 69 -25.11 7.57 7.61
N GLY A 70 -23.85 7.95 7.37
CA GLY A 70 -23.48 9.26 6.82
C GLY A 70 -23.88 9.45 5.35
N PRO A 71 -23.73 10.67 4.80
CA PRO A 71 -24.27 11.04 3.50
C PRO A 71 -23.81 10.10 2.37
N GLU A 72 -24.78 9.48 1.70
CA GLU A 72 -24.67 8.35 0.76
C GLU A 72 -23.97 8.64 -0.59
N SER A 73 -23.19 9.71 -0.72
CA SER A 73 -22.55 10.08 -1.99
C SER A 73 -21.04 10.14 -1.88
N PRO A 74 -20.34 9.01 -1.98
CA PRO A 74 -18.90 8.96 -1.82
C PRO A 74 -18.23 8.81 -3.19
N ALA A 75 -18.49 9.77 -4.08
CA ALA A 75 -17.82 9.81 -5.37
C ALA A 75 -16.31 10.08 -5.21
N GLN A 76 -15.87 10.58 -4.07
CA GLN A 76 -14.49 10.68 -3.56
C GLN A 76 -14.59 11.24 -2.15
N LEU A 77 -13.91 10.64 -1.17
CA LEU A 77 -13.83 11.20 0.18
C LEU A 77 -12.43 11.80 0.35
N ARG A 78 -12.36 13.12 0.56
CA ARG A 78 -11.11 13.88 0.72
C ARG A 78 -10.81 14.11 2.19
N GLY A 79 -10.28 13.13 2.92
CA GLY A 79 -9.95 13.29 4.35
C GLY A 79 -11.08 13.73 5.31
N GLU A 80 -12.29 14.02 4.82
CA GLU A 80 -13.38 14.69 5.54
C GLU A 80 -14.19 13.74 6.44
N ILE A 81 -14.19 12.43 6.15
CA ILE A 81 -14.82 11.44 7.03
C ILE A 81 -13.84 11.08 8.14
N THR A 82 -14.00 11.74 9.28
CA THR A 82 -13.32 11.41 10.52
C THR A 82 -14.28 10.71 11.49
N GLY A 83 -13.81 9.68 12.20
CA GLY A 83 -14.58 9.01 13.26
C GLY A 83 -15.46 7.84 12.80
N VAL A 84 -15.30 7.37 11.55
CA VAL A 84 -15.94 6.15 11.05
C VAL A 84 -14.87 5.08 10.85
N PRO A 85 -14.99 3.90 11.48
CA PRO A 85 -13.99 2.86 11.34
C PRO A 85 -13.84 2.37 9.90
N ILE A 86 -12.60 2.28 9.43
CA ILE A 86 -12.22 1.57 8.21
C ILE A 86 -12.15 0.08 8.54
N VAL A 87 -12.97 -0.73 7.86
CA VAL A 87 -13.04 -2.19 8.09
C VAL A 87 -12.24 -3.00 7.07
N ALA A 88 -11.94 -2.41 5.92
CA ALA A 88 -11.04 -3.00 4.93
C ALA A 88 -10.35 -1.93 4.08
N VAL A 89 -9.16 -2.25 3.59
CA VAL A 89 -8.36 -1.39 2.73
C VAL A 89 -7.78 -2.19 1.57
N VAL A 90 -7.69 -1.55 0.41
CA VAL A 90 -6.95 -2.01 -0.75
C VAL A 90 -6.01 -0.90 -1.17
N ILE A 91 -4.72 -1.20 -1.26
CA ILE A 91 -3.72 -0.33 -1.87
C ILE A 91 -3.24 -1.03 -3.14
N ALA A 92 -3.49 -0.43 -4.30
CA ALA A 92 -3.21 -1.08 -5.58
C ALA A 92 -2.62 -0.12 -6.61
N PHE A 93 -1.51 -0.54 -7.21
CA PHE A 93 -0.88 0.13 -8.34
C PHE A 93 -1.34 -0.55 -9.63
N GLY A 94 -1.83 0.26 -10.57
CA GLY A 94 -2.30 -0.20 -11.87
C GLY A 94 -1.13 -0.56 -12.79
N PRO A 95 -1.42 -0.97 -14.04
CA PRO A 95 -0.38 -1.35 -14.99
C PRO A 95 0.73 -0.30 -15.11
N GLY A 96 1.98 -0.72 -14.98
CA GLY A 96 3.16 0.16 -15.03
C GLY A 96 3.40 1.01 -13.77
N GLY A 97 2.50 0.99 -12.79
CA GLY A 97 2.69 1.64 -11.49
C GLY A 97 3.44 0.72 -10.53
N MET A 98 4.61 1.16 -10.08
CA MET A 98 5.40 0.45 -9.07
C MET A 98 5.58 1.36 -7.84
N PRO A 99 5.47 0.82 -6.61
CA PRO A 99 5.86 1.57 -5.42
C PRO A 99 7.36 1.87 -5.46
N MET A 100 7.79 2.97 -4.85
CA MET A 100 9.20 3.39 -4.78
C MET A 100 9.87 3.70 -6.14
N ALA A 101 9.08 3.93 -7.19
CA ALA A 101 9.58 4.22 -8.53
C ALA A 101 10.04 5.69 -8.70
N SER A 102 9.34 6.64 -8.06
CA SER A 102 9.69 8.07 -8.13
C SER A 102 10.50 8.52 -6.92
N GLU A 103 11.19 9.66 -7.04
CA GLU A 103 11.94 10.26 -5.91
C GLU A 103 11.01 10.61 -4.74
N ALA A 104 9.81 11.13 -5.02
CA ALA A 104 8.82 11.45 -4.00
C ALA A 104 8.38 10.20 -3.23
N GLN A 105 8.11 9.08 -3.92
CA GLN A 105 7.78 7.81 -3.27
C GLN A 105 8.96 7.29 -2.43
N ARG A 106 10.19 7.37 -2.95
CA ARG A 106 11.39 6.95 -2.20
C ARG A 106 11.64 7.79 -0.97
N ALA A 107 11.29 9.08 -0.99
CA ALA A 107 11.38 9.93 0.19
C ALA A 107 10.44 9.45 1.30
N LEU A 108 9.21 9.04 0.96
CA LEU A 108 8.23 8.50 1.91
C LEU A 108 8.62 7.13 2.45
N GLY A 109 9.32 6.30 1.68
CA GLY A 109 9.80 4.98 2.12
C GLY A 109 11.20 4.96 2.72
N ARG A 110 11.83 6.13 2.95
CA ARG A 110 13.22 6.21 3.40
C ARG A 110 13.44 5.56 4.76
N GLU A 111 12.57 5.81 5.72
CA GLU A 111 12.69 5.23 7.06
C GLU A 111 12.66 3.70 7.03
N TYR A 112 11.75 3.13 6.22
CA TYR A 112 11.71 1.70 5.96
C TYR A 112 13.03 1.20 5.36
N ILE A 113 13.48 1.78 4.25
CA ILE A 113 14.74 1.38 3.61
C ILE A 113 15.90 1.46 4.60
N ASP A 114 16.03 2.55 5.34
CA ASP A 114 17.16 2.76 6.25
C ASP A 114 17.17 1.75 7.41
N SER A 115 16.00 1.23 7.80
CA SER A 115 15.87 0.20 8.85
C SER A 115 16.20 -1.24 8.42
N LEU A 116 16.28 -1.51 7.11
CA LEU A 116 16.61 -2.85 6.59
C LEU A 116 18.09 -3.19 6.74
N SER A 117 18.36 -4.46 7.04
CA SER A 117 19.70 -5.04 6.96
C SER A 117 20.28 -4.95 5.54
N SER A 118 21.61 -4.96 5.43
CA SER A 118 22.30 -5.00 4.13
C SER A 118 21.95 -6.26 3.35
N GLU A 119 21.75 -7.40 4.02
CA GLU A 119 21.37 -8.66 3.41
C GLU A 119 19.98 -8.56 2.75
N THR A 120 18.98 -8.07 3.48
CA THR A 120 17.63 -7.91 2.92
C THR A 120 17.59 -6.85 1.82
N LYS A 121 18.36 -5.76 1.93
CA LYS A 121 18.52 -4.79 0.83
C LYS A 121 19.08 -5.46 -0.43
N SER A 122 20.12 -6.28 -0.29
CA SER A 122 20.71 -7.02 -1.43
C SER A 122 19.70 -7.97 -2.04
N TRP A 123 19.06 -8.81 -1.21
CA TRP A 123 18.05 -9.76 -1.66
C TRP A 123 16.86 -9.07 -2.37
N GLN A 124 16.36 -7.95 -1.82
CA GLN A 124 15.28 -7.21 -2.44
C GLN A 124 15.67 -6.70 -3.84
N ASN A 125 16.84 -6.08 -3.96
CA ASN A 125 17.31 -5.47 -5.21
C ASN A 125 17.73 -6.49 -6.27
N GLU A 126 18.39 -7.58 -5.85
CA GLU A 126 19.01 -8.54 -6.76
C GLU A 126 18.09 -9.71 -7.10
N THR A 127 17.11 -10.02 -6.24
CA THR A 127 16.23 -11.19 -6.41
C THR A 127 14.76 -10.80 -6.47
N PHE A 128 14.22 -10.17 -5.42
CA PHE A 128 12.78 -9.97 -5.29
C PHE A 128 12.21 -9.02 -6.34
N TYR A 129 12.70 -7.79 -6.43
CA TYR A 129 12.19 -6.81 -7.40
C TYR A 129 12.37 -7.26 -8.85
N PRO A 130 13.52 -7.84 -9.27
CA PRO A 130 13.66 -8.40 -10.61
C PRO A 130 12.65 -9.53 -10.90
N LEU A 131 12.41 -10.44 -9.94
CA LEU A 131 11.45 -11.52 -10.11
C LEU A 131 10.01 -11.00 -10.24
N VAL A 132 9.61 -10.05 -9.38
CA VAL A 132 8.30 -9.41 -9.45
C VAL A 132 8.14 -8.65 -10.77
N GLY A 133 9.15 -7.91 -11.20
CA GLY A 133 9.15 -7.21 -12.49
C GLY A 133 8.89 -8.17 -13.65
N LYS A 134 9.63 -9.29 -13.71
CA LYS A 134 9.43 -10.33 -14.73
C LYS A 134 8.01 -10.93 -14.69
N MET A 135 7.50 -11.26 -13.50
CA MET A 135 6.13 -11.78 -13.36
C MET A 135 5.10 -10.77 -13.86
N MET A 136 5.28 -9.48 -13.60
CA MET A 136 4.37 -8.42 -14.07
C MET A 136 4.41 -8.27 -15.59
N GLU A 137 5.61 -8.34 -16.21
CA GLU A 137 5.77 -8.31 -17.67
C GLU A 137 5.09 -9.52 -18.33
N GLU A 138 5.24 -10.71 -17.76
CA GLU A 138 4.60 -11.94 -18.26
C GLU A 138 3.07 -11.91 -18.09
N SER A 139 2.59 -11.34 -16.98
CA SER A 139 1.16 -11.25 -16.65
C SER A 139 0.41 -10.14 -17.39
N GLY A 140 1.11 -9.06 -17.77
CA GLY A 140 0.56 -7.92 -18.52
C GLY A 140 0.15 -8.28 -19.96
N GLY A 141 0.50 -9.49 -20.41
CA GLY A 141 0.28 -9.96 -21.76
C GLY A 141 1.23 -9.29 -22.74
N GLN A 142 1.91 -10.08 -23.56
CA GLN A 142 2.47 -9.58 -24.81
C GLN A 142 1.30 -9.06 -25.67
N GLN A 143 0.89 -7.81 -25.50
CA GLN A 143 0.30 -7.09 -26.61
C GLN A 143 1.41 -6.91 -27.63
N LYS A 144 1.58 -7.95 -28.47
CA LYS A 144 2.14 -7.75 -29.80
C LYS A 144 1.36 -6.59 -30.39
N ALA A 145 2.01 -5.44 -30.51
CA ALA A 145 1.65 -4.47 -31.51
C ALA A 145 1.72 -5.21 -32.85
N SER A 146 0.60 -5.72 -33.30
CA SER A 146 0.40 -6.10 -34.69
C SER A 146 0.44 -4.79 -35.47
N ASN A 147 1.54 -4.59 -36.21
CA ASN A 147 1.63 -3.56 -37.25
C ASN A 147 0.48 -3.67 -38.25
#